data_AF-A0A8D3E5P3-F1
#
_entry.id   AF-A0A8D3E5P3-F1
#
_cell.length_a   1.000
_cell.length_b   1.000
_cell.length_c   1.000
_cell.angle_alpha   90.00
_cell.angle_beta   90.00
_cell.angle_gamma   90.00
#
_symmetry.space_group_name_H-M   'P 1'
#
loop_
_entity.id
_entity.type
_entity.pdbx_description
1 polymer ?
#
loop_
_entity_poly.entity_id
_entity_poly.type
_entity_poly.pdbx_seq_one_letter_code
_entity_poly.pdbx_strand_id
1 'polypeptide(L)'
;MDLFAENLKQQRLKEYAERKAKKPTLIAKSSILLDVKPWDDETDMAKLEECVRSVQTDGLLWGTSKLVPVGYGIKKLQIACVVEDDKVGTDLLEEEITKFEDFVQSVDVAAFNKI
;
A
#
# COMPACT_ATOMS: atom_id res chain seq x y z
N MET A 1 -28.38 5.46 16.86
CA MET A 1 -27.07 5.73 17.51
C MET A 1 -26.17 4.53 17.18
N ASP A 2 -25.86 4.38 15.89
CA ASP A 2 -25.48 3.08 15.30
C ASP A 2 -23.98 2.96 14.99
N LEU A 3 -23.18 3.90 15.45
CA LEU A 3 -21.75 3.98 15.09
C LEU A 3 -20.86 3.03 15.92
N PHE A 4 -21.33 2.61 17.10
CA PHE A 4 -20.57 1.73 18.00
C PHE A 4 -20.68 0.24 17.62
N ALA A 5 -21.77 -0.17 16.97
CA ALA A 5 -22.01 -1.57 16.60
C ALA A 5 -21.18 -2.00 15.37
N GLU A 6 -20.93 -1.08 14.43
CA GLU A 6 -20.12 -1.36 13.24
C GLU A 6 -18.62 -1.43 13.57
N ASN A 7 -18.13 -0.54 14.43
CA ASN A 7 -16.73 -0.57 14.88
C ASN A 7 -16.37 -1.85 15.64
N LEU A 8 -17.27 -2.36 16.50
CA LEU A 8 -17.01 -3.56 17.29
C LEU A 8 -16.96 -4.84 16.43
N LYS A 9 -17.76 -4.92 15.35
CA LYS A 9 -17.71 -6.05 14.40
C LYS A 9 -16.41 -6.06 13.60
N GLN A 10 -15.96 -4.89 13.17
CA GLN A 10 -14.69 -4.72 12.44
C GLN A 10 -13.50 -5.18 13.30
N GLN A 11 -13.44 -4.78 14.58
CA GLN A 11 -12.36 -5.20 15.49
C GLN A 11 -12.34 -6.72 15.71
N ARG A 12 -13.51 -7.36 15.87
CA ARG A 12 -13.60 -8.80 16.12
C ARG A 12 -13.22 -9.67 14.90
N LEU A 13 -13.45 -9.17 13.69
CA LEU A 13 -13.01 -9.85 12.46
C LEU A 13 -11.48 -9.81 12.32
N LYS A 14 -10.85 -8.68 12.66
CA LYS A 14 -9.39 -8.51 12.64
C LYS A 14 -8.71 -9.44 13.64
N GLU A 15 -9.18 -9.48 14.89
CA GLU A 15 -8.65 -10.39 15.91
C GLU A 15 -8.76 -11.88 15.52
N TYR A 16 -9.82 -12.26 14.79
CA TYR A 16 -10.01 -13.65 14.36
C TYR A 16 -9.09 -14.03 13.20
N ALA A 17 -8.78 -13.09 12.30
CA ALA A 17 -7.79 -13.26 11.24
C ALA A 17 -6.36 -13.34 11.81
N GLU A 18 -6.02 -12.47 12.75
CA GLU A 18 -4.70 -12.45 13.43
C GLU A 18 -4.41 -13.76 14.18
N ARG A 19 -5.44 -14.39 14.77
CA ARG A 19 -5.26 -15.69 15.46
C ARG A 19 -5.09 -16.86 14.50
N LYS A 20 -5.60 -16.79 13.26
CA LYS A 20 -5.33 -17.78 12.21
C LYS A 20 -3.93 -17.62 11.61
N ALA A 21 -3.43 -16.38 11.52
CA ALA A 21 -2.11 -16.05 10.99
C ALA A 21 -0.91 -16.53 11.85
N LYS A 22 -1.13 -16.89 13.13
CA LYS A 22 -0.07 -17.32 14.05
C LYS A 22 0.43 -18.76 13.85
N LYS A 23 -0.07 -19.50 12.85
CA LYS A 23 0.53 -20.79 12.49
C LYS A 23 1.77 -20.53 11.63
N PRO A 24 2.94 -21.15 11.91
CA PRO A 24 4.12 -21.04 11.06
C PRO A 24 3.88 -21.84 9.78
N THR A 25 3.15 -21.24 8.85
CA THR A 25 3.09 -21.66 7.45
C THR A 25 4.29 -21.04 6.72
N LEU A 26 4.76 -21.71 5.67
CA LEU A 26 5.66 -21.07 4.70
C LEU A 26 4.88 -19.91 4.06
N ILE A 27 5.10 -18.70 4.56
CA ILE A 27 4.45 -17.49 4.05
C ILE A 27 5.24 -17.10 2.80
N ALA A 28 4.67 -17.39 1.63
CA ALA A 28 5.18 -16.84 0.38
C ALA A 28 5.04 -15.32 0.44
N LYS A 29 6.15 -14.62 0.17
CA LYS A 29 6.17 -13.17 0.17
C LYS A 29 6.52 -12.69 -1.23
N SER A 30 5.98 -11.54 -1.59
CA SER A 30 6.34 -10.87 -2.82
C SER A 30 6.81 -9.47 -2.50
N SER A 31 7.96 -9.10 -3.05
CA SER A 31 8.42 -7.73 -3.10
C SER A 31 7.89 -7.07 -4.36
N ILE A 32 7.11 -6.01 -4.18
CA ILE A 32 6.49 -5.24 -5.26
C ILE A 32 7.13 -3.86 -5.24
N LEU A 33 7.45 -3.34 -6.42
CA LEU A 33 7.89 -1.98 -6.62
C LEU A 33 6.77 -1.22 -7.30
N LEU A 34 6.21 -0.25 -6.59
CA LEU A 34 5.10 0.57 -7.06
C LEU A 34 5.62 1.94 -7.49
N ASP A 35 5.21 2.37 -8.68
CA ASP A 35 5.42 3.71 -9.19
C ASP A 35 4.11 4.50 -9.04
N VAL A 36 4.12 5.50 -8.18
CA VAL A 36 3.00 6.40 -7.95
C VAL A 36 3.27 7.71 -8.66
N LYS A 37 2.44 8.03 -9.65
CA LYS A 37 2.56 9.26 -10.44
C LYS A 37 1.66 10.35 -9.85
N PRO A 38 2.21 11.54 -9.52
CA PRO A 38 1.39 12.67 -9.13
C PRO A 38 0.71 13.31 -10.35
N TRP A 39 -0.22 14.24 -10.09
CA TRP A 39 -0.85 15.03 -11.15
C TRP A 39 0.10 16.03 -11.80
N ASP A 40 0.92 16.70 -11.01
CA ASP A 40 1.85 17.74 -11.48
C ASP A 40 3.07 17.92 -10.56
N ASP A 41 4.06 18.70 -10.98
CA ASP A 41 5.31 18.97 -10.25
C ASP A 41 5.13 19.81 -8.97
N GLU A 42 3.99 20.50 -8.82
CA GLU A 42 3.61 21.20 -7.58
C GLU A 42 3.08 20.25 -6.48
N THR A 43 2.84 18.97 -6.79
CA THR A 43 2.30 18.00 -5.82
C THR A 43 3.32 17.72 -4.72
N ASP A 44 2.88 17.81 -3.46
CA ASP A 44 3.74 17.55 -2.30
C ASP A 44 4.06 16.05 -2.20
N MET A 45 5.24 15.70 -2.70
CA MET A 45 5.73 14.31 -2.74
C MET A 45 5.93 13.71 -1.35
N ALA A 46 6.21 14.53 -0.32
CA ALA A 46 6.36 14.04 1.05
C ALA A 46 5.01 13.60 1.62
N LYS A 47 3.96 14.39 1.37
CA LYS A 47 2.59 14.01 1.73
C LYS A 47 2.10 12.80 0.96
N LEU A 48 2.40 12.72 -0.34
CA LEU A 48 2.05 11.56 -1.15
C LEU A 48 2.69 10.28 -0.57
N GLU A 49 3.98 10.34 -0.21
CA GLU A 49 4.63 9.21 0.46
C GLU A 49 4.00 8.88 1.82
N GLU A 50 3.66 9.89 2.62
CA GLU A 50 2.99 9.70 3.91
C GLU A 50 1.62 9.04 3.73
N CYS A 51 0.83 9.46 2.74
CA CYS A 51 -0.44 8.86 2.38
C CYS A 51 -0.27 7.38 1.98
N VAL A 52 0.70 7.07 1.11
CA VAL A 52 0.98 5.68 0.72
C VAL A 52 1.41 4.84 1.93
N ARG A 53 2.30 5.37 2.79
CA ARG A 53 2.75 4.69 4.02
C ARG A 53 1.65 4.57 5.08
N SER A 54 0.63 5.42 5.03
CA SER A 54 -0.51 5.36 5.95
C SER A 54 -1.37 4.11 5.73
N VAL A 55 -1.32 3.53 4.52
CA VAL A 55 -1.96 2.25 4.20
C VAL A 55 -1.29 1.16 5.03
N GLN A 56 -2.02 0.66 6.04
CA GLN A 56 -1.57 -0.38 6.94
C GLN A 56 -2.52 -1.57 6.85
N THR A 57 -1.98 -2.73 6.48
CA THR A 57 -2.71 -3.99 6.40
C THR A 57 -1.85 -5.13 6.95
N ASP A 58 -2.50 -6.18 7.45
CA ASP A 58 -1.79 -7.35 7.99
C ASP A 58 -1.04 -8.08 6.88
N GLY A 59 0.29 -8.20 7.01
CA GLY A 59 1.15 -8.80 5.99
C GLY A 59 1.71 -7.82 4.94
N LEU A 60 1.47 -6.51 5.09
CA LEU A 60 2.11 -5.47 4.28
C LEU A 60 3.27 -4.82 5.04
N LEU A 61 4.43 -4.72 4.39
CA LEU A 61 5.61 -4.03 4.88
C LEU A 61 6.10 -3.04 3.84
N TRP A 62 6.07 -1.75 4.18
CA TRP A 62 6.66 -0.71 3.33
C TRP A 62 8.19 -0.72 3.45
N GLY A 63 8.87 -0.73 2.31
CA GLY A 63 10.31 -0.67 2.18
C GLY A 63 10.83 0.73 1.89
N THR A 64 11.94 0.78 1.17
CA THR A 64 12.55 2.02 0.72
C THR A 64 11.75 2.67 -0.40
N SER A 65 11.62 3.98 -0.32
CA SER A 65 11.07 4.86 -1.34
C SER A 65 12.17 5.71 -1.96
N LYS A 66 11.96 6.13 -3.21
CA LYS A 66 12.79 7.14 -3.88
C LYS A 66 11.96 7.93 -4.88
N LEU A 67 12.35 9.17 -5.14
CA LEU A 67 11.75 9.99 -6.18
C LEU A 67 12.53 9.80 -7.48
N VAL A 68 11.83 9.42 -8.55
CA VAL A 68 12.41 9.20 -9.88
C VAL A 68 11.87 10.27 -10.84
N PRO A 69 12.72 11.06 -11.50
CA PRO A 69 12.26 12.04 -12.49
C PRO A 69 11.68 11.34 -13.72
N VAL A 70 10.51 11.78 -14.19
CA VAL A 70 9.86 11.26 -15.41
C VAL A 70 9.97 12.23 -16.59
N GLY A 71 10.14 13.53 -16.32
CA GLY A 71 10.28 14.57 -17.33
C GLY A 71 9.47 15.82 -16.96
N TYR A 72 9.77 16.96 -17.60
CA TYR A 72 9.01 18.22 -17.45
C TYR A 72 8.81 18.68 -15.99
N GLY A 73 9.79 18.45 -15.11
CA GLY A 73 9.71 18.81 -13.68
C GLY A 73 9.02 17.75 -12.81
N ILE A 74 8.23 16.86 -13.40
CA ILE A 74 7.47 15.83 -12.69
C ILE A 74 8.39 14.70 -12.21
N LYS A 75 8.17 14.28 -10.95
CA LYS A 75 8.83 13.13 -10.33
C LYS A 75 7.77 12.13 -9.89
N LYS A 76 7.99 10.85 -10.16
CA LYS A 76 7.18 9.77 -9.60
C LYS A 76 7.77 9.27 -8.29
N LEU A 77 6.93 8.85 -7.36
CA LEU A 77 7.37 8.14 -6.16
C LEU A 77 7.50 6.66 -6.51
N GLN A 78 8.71 6.13 -6.43
CA GLN A 78 8.96 4.70 -6.54
C GLN A 78 9.14 4.12 -5.14
N ILE A 79 8.22 3.28 -4.69
CA ILE A 79 8.23 2.69 -3.34
C ILE A 79 8.19 1.17 -3.40
N ALA A 80 9.12 0.54 -2.68
CA ALA A 80 9.10 -0.90 -2.50
C ALA A 80 8.14 -1.28 -1.37
N CYS A 81 7.41 -2.36 -1.52
CA CYS A 81 6.70 -3.03 -0.44
C CYS A 81 6.93 -4.53 -0.49
N VAL A 82 6.71 -5.19 0.63
CA VAL A 82 6.72 -6.63 0.78
C VAL A 82 5.34 -7.03 1.27
N VAL A 83 4.68 -7.91 0.54
CA VAL A 83 3.37 -8.44 0.85
C VAL A 83 3.45 -9.93 1.16
N GLU A 84 2.57 -10.39 2.05
CA GLU A 84 2.29 -11.82 2.24
C GLU A 84 1.22 -12.24 1.22
N ASP A 85 1.58 -13.11 0.27
CA ASP A 85 0.72 -13.49 -0.86
C ASP A 85 -0.62 -14.11 -0.41
N ASP A 86 -0.65 -14.73 0.77
CA ASP A 86 -1.84 -15.37 1.36
C ASP A 86 -2.84 -14.35 1.95
N LYS A 87 -2.41 -13.10 2.16
CA LYS A 87 -3.19 -12.07 2.89
C LYS A 87 -3.40 -10.78 2.11
N VAL A 88 -2.40 -10.36 1.35
CA VAL A 88 -2.37 -9.04 0.70
C VAL A 88 -2.10 -9.22 -0.78
N GLY A 89 -3.13 -8.93 -1.58
CA GLY A 89 -3.02 -8.86 -3.04
C GLY A 89 -2.51 -7.50 -3.51
N THR A 90 -1.95 -7.46 -4.72
CA THR A 90 -1.57 -6.22 -5.42
C THR A 90 -2.79 -5.32 -5.64
N ASP A 91 -3.95 -5.90 -5.91
CA ASP A 91 -5.19 -5.15 -6.18
C ASP A 91 -5.58 -4.26 -4.99
N LEU A 92 -5.47 -4.77 -3.75
CA LEU A 92 -5.78 -3.99 -2.55
C LEU A 92 -4.85 -2.78 -2.40
N LEU A 93 -3.56 -2.95 -2.72
CA LEU A 93 -2.61 -1.84 -2.65
C LEU A 93 -2.91 -0.79 -3.70
N GLU A 94 -3.21 -1.22 -4.93
CA GLU A 94 -3.60 -0.29 -6.00
C GLU A 94 -4.88 0.45 -5.64
N GLU A 95 -5.91 -0.23 -5.14
CA GLU A 95 -7.16 0.39 -4.69
C GLU A 95 -6.97 1.37 -3.53
N GLU A 96 -6.20 1.00 -2.50
CA GLU A 96 -5.98 1.90 -1.36
C GLU A 96 -5.16 3.14 -1.75
N ILE A 97 -4.18 2.99 -2.66
CA ILE A 97 -3.36 4.12 -3.10
C ILE A 97 -4.12 5.00 -4.09
N THR A 98 -4.91 4.42 -4.99
CA THR A 98 -5.71 5.19 -5.97
C THR A 98 -6.83 5.99 -5.32
N LYS A 99 -7.26 5.65 -4.09
CA LYS A 99 -8.18 6.49 -3.30
C LYS A 99 -7.62 7.88 -2.97
N PHE A 100 -6.32 8.07 -2.99
CA PHE A 100 -5.70 9.39 -2.82
C PHE A 100 -5.72 10.18 -4.13
N GLU A 101 -6.90 10.29 -4.77
CA GLU A 101 -7.10 10.91 -6.09
C GLU A 101 -6.64 12.37 -6.13
N ASP A 102 -6.58 13.07 -4.99
CA ASP A 102 -6.08 14.45 -4.90
C ASP A 102 -4.55 14.55 -5.15
N PHE A 103 -3.80 13.48 -4.86
CA PHE A 103 -2.34 13.46 -4.96
C PHE A 103 -1.84 12.51 -6.03
N VAL A 104 -2.58 11.43 -6.30
CA VAL A 104 -2.19 10.33 -7.18
C VAL A 104 -3.01 10.38 -8.46
N GLN A 105 -2.32 10.51 -9.59
CA GLN A 105 -2.92 10.37 -10.93
C GLN A 105 -3.07 8.89 -11.31
N SER A 106 -2.01 8.11 -11.09
CA SER A 106 -1.98 6.68 -11.41
C SER A 106 -0.97 5.94 -10.54
N VAL A 107 -1.20 4.63 -10.41
CA VAL A 107 -0.26 3.68 -9.80
C VAL A 107 0.10 2.63 -10.84
N ASP A 108 1.38 2.33 -10.97
CA ASP A 108 1.89 1.30 -11.86
C ASP A 108 2.80 0.34 -11.11
N VAL A 109 2.72 -0.95 -11.42
CA VAL A 109 3.68 -1.94 -10.91
C VAL A 109 4.96 -1.87 -11.75
N ALA A 110 6.02 -1.31 -11.18
CA ALA A 110 7.32 -1.20 -11.82
C ALA A 110 8.08 -2.53 -11.83
N ALA A 111 7.95 -3.32 -10.76
CA ALA A 111 8.56 -4.64 -10.66
C ALA A 111 7.81 -5.52 -9.66
N PHE A 112 7.85 -6.82 -9.89
CA PHE A 112 7.28 -7.83 -9.01
C PHE A 112 8.29 -8.97 -8.86
N ASN A 113 8.75 -9.23 -7.62
CA ASN A 113 9.72 -10.26 -7.30
C ASN A 113 9.18 -11.15 -6.18
N LYS A 114 9.20 -12.47 -6.37
CA LYS A 114 8.86 -13.41 -5.29
C LYS A 114 10.07 -13.62 -4.38
N ILE A 115 9.87 -13.65 -3.06
CA ILE A 115 10.92 -13.78 -2.03
C ILE A 115 10.57 -14.81 -0.95
#